data_AF-A0A7W1M6W5-F1
#
_entry.id   AF-A0A7W1M6W5-F1
#
_cell.length_a   1.000
_cell.length_b   1.000
_cell.length_c   1.000
_cell.angle_alpha   90.00
_cell.angle_beta   90.00
_cell.angle_gamma   90.00
#
_symmetry.space_group_name_H-M   'P 1'
#
loop_
_entity.id
_entity.type
_entity.pdbx_description
1 polymer ?
#
loop_
_entity_poly.entity_id
_entity_poly.type
_entity_poly.pdbx_seq_one_letter_code
_entity_poly.pdbx_strand_id
1 'polypeptide(L)'
;MFKRISYLATAIVLANVLLGSASYGMLEEGDQRGLSIKQPFKPASTEDYILKCLHNAGYKTDGYTSIQPMRGVGSNTEKIYLIQLGQEGGKETQLICKELKGKKKEIENLEALRPFADEYEKFTESQPYALPQQHPILATYRGALKQNDREFALFKLASGESVFDLMIEWTQKGYGYYSCMRPAAAKNKMSYHFENVGRATANFYLKHGKFDEEENIFRTMRHGDLHISNIFYNIYTNGTTFIDYETMKTDEVINYDAYRLFSFSKDEIFPLVKERAGIEFCRSRDVILLNKQAERERDAYIMERLTILDDFFYALEKGFTQGFERAGYICDTSTWQVKRRGH
;
A
#
# COMPACT_ATOMS: atom_id res chain seq x y z
N MET A 1 27.58 -5.98 -13.33
CA MET A 1 27.59 -5.37 -11.99
C MET A 1 26.16 -4.99 -11.59
N PHE A 2 25.26 -5.97 -11.52
CA PHE A 2 23.92 -5.87 -10.91
C PHE A 2 23.50 -7.30 -10.51
N LYS A 3 23.19 -7.51 -9.23
CA LYS A 3 22.72 -8.76 -8.58
C LYS A 3 21.79 -8.25 -7.46
N ARG A 4 20.57 -8.70 -7.19
CA ARG A 4 19.67 -9.79 -7.61
C ARG A 4 18.24 -9.24 -7.33
N ILE A 5 17.30 -9.27 -8.26
CA ILE A 5 16.27 -10.33 -8.46
C ILE A 5 15.63 -10.79 -7.13
N SER A 6 14.44 -10.26 -6.82
CA SER A 6 13.50 -10.81 -5.84
C SER A 6 12.30 -11.37 -6.59
N TYR A 7 12.27 -12.70 -6.76
CA TYR A 7 11.12 -13.43 -7.26
C TYR A 7 10.44 -14.18 -6.12
N LEU A 8 9.11 -14.04 -6.08
CA LEU A 8 8.07 -15.06 -5.84
C LEU A 8 8.21 -15.99 -4.62
N ALA A 9 7.16 -16.06 -3.80
CA ALA A 9 6.16 -17.13 -3.90
C ALA A 9 5.26 -17.21 -2.66
N THR A 10 3.97 -17.27 -2.95
CA THR A 10 2.89 -17.95 -2.24
C THR A 10 3.35 -19.25 -1.57
N ALA A 11 3.22 -19.34 -0.24
CA ALA A 11 3.04 -20.60 0.51
C ALA A 11 2.54 -20.27 1.93
N ILE A 12 1.23 -20.33 2.11
CA ILE A 12 0.56 -20.32 3.42
C ILE A 12 0.44 -21.80 3.87
N VAL A 13 0.78 -22.05 5.14
CA VAL A 13 0.40 -23.20 6.01
C VAL A 13 0.94 -24.58 5.65
N LEU A 14 1.99 -25.01 6.38
CA LEU A 14 2.25 -26.36 6.95
C LEU A 14 3.75 -26.53 7.23
N ALA A 15 4.23 -26.12 8.42
CA ALA A 15 5.46 -26.65 9.06
C ALA A 15 5.81 -25.90 10.36
N ASN A 16 4.97 -25.96 11.40
CA ASN A 16 5.43 -25.68 12.78
C ASN A 16 4.77 -26.56 13.84
N VAL A 17 4.16 -27.67 13.43
CA VAL A 17 3.93 -28.82 14.32
C VAL A 17 5.08 -29.78 14.03
N LEU A 18 5.87 -30.12 15.08
CA LEU A 18 7.10 -30.90 15.09
C LEU A 18 8.40 -30.08 15.00
N LEU A 19 8.80 -29.49 16.13
CA LEU A 19 10.04 -29.84 16.85
C LEU A 19 10.06 -29.09 18.19
N GLY A 20 9.13 -29.48 19.07
CA GLY A 20 9.32 -29.32 20.50
C GLY A 20 10.18 -30.48 20.98
N SER A 21 11.44 -30.21 21.27
CA SER A 21 12.27 -31.10 22.08
C SER A 21 13.44 -30.35 22.71
N ALA A 22 13.29 -30.21 24.02
CA ALA A 22 14.32 -30.30 25.04
C ALA A 22 15.48 -29.28 25.02
N SER A 23 15.54 -28.48 26.07
CA SER A 23 16.53 -28.74 27.15
C SER A 23 16.07 -28.10 28.45
N TYR A 24 15.72 -28.98 29.39
CA TYR A 24 15.55 -28.71 30.80
C TYR A 24 16.93 -28.42 31.42
N GLY A 25 17.03 -27.38 32.24
CA GLY A 25 18.18 -27.09 33.08
C GLY A 25 17.68 -26.49 34.38
N MET A 26 17.26 -27.36 35.31
CA MET A 26 16.96 -27.02 36.70
C MET A 26 18.21 -26.45 37.37
N LEU A 27 18.09 -25.35 38.10
CA LEU A 27 18.99 -25.03 39.20
C LEU A 27 18.19 -24.46 40.38
N GLU A 28 18.41 -25.12 41.51
CA GLU A 28 17.84 -24.92 42.84
C GLU A 28 18.38 -23.66 43.54
N GLU A 29 17.72 -23.33 44.65
CA GLU A 29 17.91 -22.20 45.55
C GLU A 29 19.35 -22.05 46.08
N GLY A 30 19.81 -20.80 46.14
CA GLY A 30 21.02 -20.37 46.84
C GLY A 30 20.87 -18.91 47.26
N ASP A 31 20.82 -18.70 48.57
CA ASP A 31 20.63 -17.43 49.27
C ASP A 31 21.88 -16.50 49.20
N GLN A 32 21.60 -15.22 49.41
CA GLN A 32 22.36 -13.98 49.33
C GLN A 32 23.87 -13.99 49.68
N ARG A 33 24.65 -13.24 48.89
CA ARG A 33 25.26 -11.92 49.27
C ARG A 33 26.25 -11.42 48.21
N GLY A 34 26.03 -10.19 47.76
CA GLY A 34 27.08 -9.25 47.36
C GLY A 34 27.78 -9.50 46.03
N LEU A 35 27.33 -8.82 44.97
CA LEU A 35 28.17 -8.12 44.00
C LEU A 35 27.26 -7.24 43.13
N SER A 36 27.31 -5.93 43.36
CA SER A 36 26.77 -4.92 42.46
C SER A 36 27.60 -4.95 41.17
N ILE A 37 27.23 -5.83 40.26
CA ILE A 37 27.66 -5.75 38.86
C ILE A 37 26.65 -4.81 38.23
N LYS A 38 27.07 -3.56 37.95
CA LYS A 38 26.34 -2.71 36.99
C LYS A 38 26.19 -3.53 35.72
N GLN A 39 24.99 -4.05 35.45
CA GLN A 39 24.72 -4.72 34.19
C GLN A 39 25.08 -3.74 33.07
N PRO A 40 25.87 -4.16 32.07
CA PRO A 40 26.07 -3.32 30.90
C PRO A 40 24.69 -3.01 30.31
N PHE A 41 24.48 -1.74 29.97
CA PHE A 41 23.27 -1.24 29.32
C PHE A 41 23.01 -2.11 28.08
N LYS A 42 22.07 -3.05 28.16
CA LYS A 42 21.60 -3.73 26.96
C LYS A 42 20.88 -2.66 26.15
N PRO A 43 21.30 -2.38 24.89
CA PRO A 43 20.48 -1.55 24.04
C PRO A 43 19.09 -2.17 24.00
N ALA A 44 18.06 -1.37 24.31
CA ALA A 44 16.69 -1.83 24.29
C ALA A 44 16.39 -2.52 22.95
N SER A 45 15.71 -3.65 22.98
CA SER A 45 15.37 -4.40 21.77
C SER A 45 14.43 -3.58 20.89
N THR A 46 14.36 -3.85 19.57
CA THR A 46 13.40 -3.16 18.70
C THR A 46 11.95 -3.31 19.21
N GLU A 47 11.63 -4.47 19.77
CA GLU A 47 10.33 -4.72 20.40
C GLU A 47 10.07 -3.74 21.56
N ASP A 48 11.06 -3.46 22.42
CA ASP A 48 10.93 -2.47 23.49
C ASP A 48 10.63 -1.06 22.95
N TYR A 49 11.23 -0.68 21.82
CA TYR A 49 10.93 0.62 21.17
C TYR A 49 9.50 0.63 20.62
N ILE A 50 9.04 -0.45 19.98
CA ILE A 50 7.68 -0.56 19.46
C ILE A 50 6.65 -0.50 20.60
N LEU A 51 6.88 -1.22 21.70
CA LEU A 51 6.01 -1.19 22.88
C LEU A 51 5.90 0.21 23.49
N LYS A 52 7.03 0.94 23.58
CA LYS A 52 7.01 2.37 23.99
C LYS A 52 6.23 3.24 23.01
N CYS A 53 6.38 3.02 21.70
CA CYS A 53 5.63 3.76 20.69
C CYS A 53 4.11 3.51 20.83
N LEU A 54 3.70 2.27 21.08
CA LEU A 54 2.31 1.91 21.36
C LEU A 54 1.77 2.61 22.61
N HIS A 55 2.55 2.59 23.70
CA HIS A 55 2.18 3.27 24.95
C HIS A 55 2.03 4.78 24.74
N ASN A 56 2.96 5.42 24.02
CA ASN A 56 2.89 6.85 23.70
C ASN A 56 1.66 7.21 22.85
N ALA A 57 1.23 6.29 21.99
CA ALA A 57 0.01 6.43 21.19
C ALA A 57 -1.28 6.07 21.98
N GLY A 58 -1.18 5.75 23.27
CA GLY A 58 -2.32 5.47 24.15
C GLY A 58 -2.88 4.04 24.06
N TYR A 59 -2.15 3.10 23.44
CA TYR A 59 -2.55 1.70 23.40
C TYR A 59 -2.14 0.97 24.68
N LYS A 60 -3.04 0.14 25.23
CA LYS A 60 -2.70 -0.82 26.30
C LYS A 60 -1.87 -1.97 25.71
N THR A 61 -0.71 -2.25 26.30
CA THR A 61 0.19 -3.33 25.85
C THR A 61 0.00 -4.65 26.60
N ASP A 62 -0.82 -4.65 27.65
CA ASP A 62 -0.99 -5.80 28.56
C ASP A 62 -1.80 -6.96 27.93
N GLY A 63 -2.35 -6.75 26.72
CA GLY A 63 -3.06 -7.75 25.88
C GLY A 63 -2.43 -7.93 24.48
N TYR A 64 -1.16 -7.55 24.34
CA TYR A 64 -0.41 -7.65 23.10
C TYR A 64 -0.30 -9.10 22.60
N THR A 65 -0.57 -9.32 21.31
CA THR A 65 -0.64 -10.67 20.73
C THR A 65 0.58 -11.01 19.90
N SER A 66 1.06 -10.12 19.03
CA SER A 66 2.30 -10.35 18.25
C SER A 66 2.88 -9.10 17.56
N ILE A 67 4.21 -9.10 17.37
CA ILE A 67 5.00 -8.21 16.50
C ILE A 67 5.67 -9.16 15.51
N GLN A 68 5.40 -8.94 14.23
CA GLN A 68 5.99 -9.73 13.17
C GLN A 68 6.73 -8.80 12.22
N PRO A 69 8.03 -9.03 11.99
CA PRO A 69 8.74 -8.28 10.95
C PRO A 69 8.13 -8.63 9.59
N MET A 70 7.72 -7.61 8.85
CA MET A 70 7.25 -7.76 7.47
C MET A 70 8.44 -7.71 6.51
N ARG A 71 8.34 -8.45 5.40
CA ARG A 71 9.27 -8.28 4.29
C ARG A 71 8.95 -6.95 3.61
N GLY A 72 9.78 -5.94 3.84
CA GLY A 72 9.60 -4.63 3.22
C GLY A 72 10.63 -3.62 3.73
N VAL A 73 11.28 -2.95 2.79
CA VAL A 73 12.17 -1.80 3.03
C VAL A 73 11.71 -0.72 2.07
N GLY A 74 11.38 0.44 2.60
CA GLY A 74 10.98 1.61 1.81
C GLY A 74 12.19 2.47 1.48
N SER A 75 11.98 3.50 0.67
CA SER A 75 13.01 4.52 0.43
C SER A 75 13.45 5.17 1.76
N ASN A 76 12.48 5.42 2.65
CA ASN A 76 12.67 6.05 3.97
C ASN A 76 12.54 5.09 5.15
N THR A 77 12.04 3.87 4.91
CA THR A 77 11.80 2.87 5.96
C THR A 77 12.93 1.84 6.00
N GLU A 78 13.52 1.65 7.18
CA GLU A 78 14.52 0.63 7.47
C GLU A 78 13.87 -0.74 7.66
N LYS A 79 12.76 -0.81 8.41
CA LYS A 79 11.99 -2.05 8.66
C LYS A 79 10.52 -1.76 8.89
N ILE A 80 9.67 -2.72 8.53
CA ILE A 80 8.22 -2.66 8.78
C ILE A 80 7.84 -3.80 9.72
N TYR A 81 6.97 -3.50 10.69
CA TYR A 81 6.46 -4.44 11.68
C TYR A 81 4.93 -4.45 11.66
N LEU A 82 4.34 -5.63 11.55
CA LEU A 82 2.92 -5.85 11.82
C LEU A 82 2.73 -6.06 13.32
N ILE A 83 1.78 -5.35 13.91
CA ILE A 83 1.44 -5.45 15.33
C ILE A 83 -0.02 -5.87 15.45
N GLN A 84 -0.27 -6.93 16.21
CA GLN A 84 -1.60 -7.40 16.56
C GLN A 84 -1.86 -7.15 18.04
N LEU A 85 -2.90 -6.37 18.32
CA LEU A 85 -3.37 -6.06 19.66
C LEU A 85 -4.72 -6.76 19.91
N GLY A 86 -4.80 -7.53 21.00
CA GLY A 86 -6.08 -7.99 21.52
C GLY A 86 -6.83 -6.83 22.19
N GLN A 87 -8.12 -6.64 21.87
CA GLN A 87 -8.99 -5.72 22.61
C GLN A 87 -10.10 -6.47 23.37
N GLU A 88 -10.51 -5.88 24.51
CA GLU A 88 -11.76 -6.19 25.19
C GLU A 88 -12.94 -5.94 24.22
N GLY A 89 -13.77 -6.96 24.00
CA GLY A 89 -14.88 -6.93 23.02
C GLY A 89 -14.63 -7.71 21.73
N GLY A 90 -13.49 -8.39 21.59
CA GLY A 90 -13.27 -9.44 20.58
C GLY A 90 -12.88 -8.95 19.18
N LYS A 91 -12.59 -7.65 18.98
CA LYS A 91 -12.05 -7.13 17.72
C LYS A 91 -10.54 -6.92 17.84
N GLU A 92 -9.78 -7.72 17.10
CA GLU A 92 -8.33 -7.56 16.96
C GLU A 92 -8.01 -6.24 16.25
N THR A 93 -7.11 -5.44 16.83
CA THR A 93 -6.62 -4.22 16.19
C THR A 93 -5.26 -4.49 15.58
N GLN A 94 -5.15 -4.23 14.28
CA GLN A 94 -3.91 -4.39 13.54
C GLN A 94 -3.29 -3.03 13.23
N LEU A 95 -2.00 -2.90 13.56
CA LEU A 95 -1.20 -1.69 13.36
C LEU A 95 0.06 -2.04 12.56
N ILE A 96 0.59 -1.04 11.87
CA ILE A 96 1.90 -1.10 11.22
C ILE A 96 2.83 -0.15 11.96
N CYS A 97 4.02 -0.61 12.32
CA CYS A 97 5.09 0.24 12.79
C CYS A 97 6.24 0.25 11.78
N LYS A 98 6.59 1.42 11.30
CA LYS A 98 7.73 1.66 10.43
C LYS A 98 8.91 2.13 11.27
N GLU A 99 10.04 1.44 11.20
CA GLU A 99 11.33 1.97 11.64
C GLU A 99 11.92 2.80 10.50
N LEU A 100 12.23 4.07 10.77
CA LEU A 100 12.64 5.05 9.76
C LEU A 100 14.15 5.19 9.70
N LYS A 101 14.66 5.54 8.52
CA LYS A 101 16.08 5.84 8.30
C LYS A 101 16.41 7.20 8.92
N GLY A 102 17.26 7.21 9.95
CA GLY A 102 17.46 8.31 10.92
C GLY A 102 18.04 9.65 10.44
N LYS A 103 17.63 10.19 9.28
CA LYS A 103 18.06 11.52 8.78
C LYS A 103 16.98 12.29 8.01
N LYS A 104 15.70 11.90 8.06
CA LYS A 104 14.64 12.55 7.28
C LYS A 104 13.63 13.24 8.19
N LYS A 105 13.10 14.39 7.75
CA LYS A 105 12.03 15.16 8.42
C LYS A 105 10.67 14.44 8.36
N GLU A 106 10.67 13.12 8.35
CA GLU A 106 9.49 12.29 8.08
C GLU A 106 8.50 12.35 9.24
N ILE A 107 8.96 12.20 10.49
CA ILE A 107 8.10 12.40 11.67
C ILE A 107 7.57 13.84 11.73
N GLU A 108 8.40 14.84 11.42
CA GLU A 108 7.98 16.25 11.41
C GLU A 108 6.86 16.48 10.37
N ASN A 109 7.00 15.93 9.17
CA ASN A 109 5.99 16.00 8.12
C ASN A 109 4.70 15.26 8.52
N LEU A 110 4.82 14.05 9.08
CA LEU A 110 3.66 13.25 9.52
C LEU A 110 2.88 13.96 10.62
N GLU A 111 3.56 14.55 11.61
CA GLU A 111 2.90 15.33 12.66
C GLU A 111 2.24 16.60 12.10
N ALA A 112 2.88 17.31 11.15
CA ALA A 112 2.29 18.48 10.50
C ALA A 112 1.03 18.13 9.68
N LEU A 113 0.99 16.93 9.10
CA LEU A 113 -0.14 16.42 8.30
C LEU A 113 -1.19 15.69 9.14
N ARG A 114 -0.96 15.49 10.44
CA ARG A 114 -1.90 14.77 11.31
C ARG A 114 -3.31 15.37 11.34
N PRO A 115 -3.52 16.70 11.45
CA PRO A 115 -4.86 17.28 11.41
C PRO A 115 -5.62 16.93 10.13
N PHE A 116 -4.92 16.87 9.01
CA PHE A 116 -5.46 16.51 7.70
C PHE A 116 -5.86 15.04 7.63
N ALA A 117 -4.99 14.14 8.12
CA ALA A 117 -5.31 12.72 8.20
C ALA A 117 -6.49 12.44 9.14
N ASP A 118 -6.56 13.13 10.27
CA ASP A 118 -7.66 13.02 11.24
C ASP A 118 -8.99 13.56 10.69
N GLU A 119 -8.96 14.63 9.90
CA GLU A 119 -10.14 15.15 9.18
C GLU A 119 -10.70 14.09 8.24
N TYR A 120 -9.85 13.39 7.48
CA TYR A 120 -10.27 12.31 6.60
C TYR A 120 -10.80 11.08 7.32
N GLU A 121 -10.23 10.71 8.48
CA GLU A 121 -10.72 9.58 9.28
C GLU A 121 -12.13 9.85 9.83
N LYS A 122 -12.44 11.10 10.17
CA LYS A 122 -13.75 11.52 10.72
C LYS A 122 -14.77 11.83 9.64
N PHE A 123 -14.37 11.88 8.37
CA PHE A 123 -15.22 12.33 7.29
C PHE A 123 -16.27 11.26 6.93
N THR A 124 -17.52 11.54 7.29
CA THR A 124 -18.70 10.70 6.98
C THR A 124 -19.67 11.38 6.01
N GLU A 125 -19.38 12.59 5.52
CA GLU A 125 -20.35 13.41 4.80
C GLU A 125 -20.22 13.36 3.27
N SER A 126 -21.35 13.04 2.65
CA SER A 126 -21.57 13.07 1.20
C SER A 126 -21.36 14.48 0.64
N GLN A 127 -20.31 14.68 -0.14
CA GLN A 127 -20.29 15.74 -1.14
C GLN A 127 -21.45 15.49 -2.13
N PRO A 128 -22.21 16.52 -2.55
CA PRO A 128 -23.40 16.38 -3.38
C PRO A 128 -23.17 15.82 -4.80
N TYR A 129 -21.91 15.57 -5.18
CA TYR A 129 -21.51 15.05 -6.49
C TYR A 129 -20.84 13.66 -6.44
N ALA A 130 -20.82 12.99 -5.29
CA ALA A 130 -20.14 11.71 -5.11
C ALA A 130 -21.10 10.51 -5.17
N LEU A 131 -21.04 9.72 -6.25
CA LEU A 131 -21.66 8.38 -6.34
C LEU A 131 -20.65 7.33 -6.84
N PRO A 132 -20.54 6.14 -6.18
CA PRO A 132 -20.97 5.82 -4.82
C PRO A 132 -19.92 6.24 -3.76
N GLN A 133 -20.42 6.44 -2.54
CA GLN A 133 -19.70 6.78 -1.32
C GLN A 133 -18.58 5.78 -1.00
N GLN A 134 -17.32 6.09 -1.30
CA GLN A 134 -16.22 5.73 -0.40
C GLN A 134 -15.09 6.73 -0.59
N HIS A 135 -14.82 7.45 0.50
CA HIS A 135 -13.76 8.44 0.54
C HIS A 135 -12.42 7.71 0.55
N PRO A 136 -11.40 8.25 -0.13
CA PRO A 136 -10.05 7.84 0.17
C PRO A 136 -9.78 8.09 1.65
N ILE A 137 -9.06 7.17 2.27
CA ILE A 137 -8.60 7.28 3.66
C ILE A 137 -7.09 7.34 3.63
N LEU A 138 -6.47 8.25 4.37
CA LEU A 138 -5.03 8.13 4.61
C LEU A 138 -4.82 7.10 5.71
N ALA A 139 -3.84 6.21 5.57
CA ALA A 139 -3.51 5.28 6.65
C ALA A 139 -3.25 6.07 7.94
N THR A 140 -4.06 5.81 8.96
CA THR A 140 -4.12 6.76 10.07
C THR A 140 -2.84 6.71 10.90
N TYR A 141 -2.12 7.82 10.94
CA TYR A 141 -0.98 8.00 11.84
C TYR A 141 -1.45 8.05 13.29
N ARG A 142 -0.86 7.21 14.15
CA ARG A 142 -1.24 7.07 15.56
C ARG A 142 -0.21 7.65 16.52
N GLY A 143 1.02 7.83 16.05
CA GLY A 143 2.08 8.46 16.80
C GLY A 143 3.45 8.00 16.34
N ALA A 144 4.48 8.57 16.95
CA ALA A 144 5.86 8.21 16.70
C ALA A 144 6.68 8.13 17.98
N LEU A 145 7.84 7.49 17.88
CA LEU A 145 8.87 7.47 18.90
C LEU A 145 10.21 7.86 18.27
N LYS A 146 10.84 8.89 18.84
CA LYS A 146 12.21 9.28 18.53
C LYS A 146 13.08 9.06 19.76
N GLN A 147 13.95 8.06 19.73
CA GLN A 147 14.83 7.72 20.86
C GLN A 147 16.15 7.12 20.37
N ASN A 148 17.28 7.63 20.88
CA ASN A 148 18.63 7.11 20.62
C ASN A 148 18.91 6.89 19.11
N ASP A 149 18.71 7.94 18.31
CA ASP A 149 18.88 7.97 16.85
C ASP A 149 17.96 7.05 16.02
N ARG A 150 17.01 6.38 16.67
CA ARG A 150 15.99 5.57 16.01
C ARG A 150 14.66 6.29 16.02
N GLU A 151 13.97 6.20 14.90
CA GLU A 151 12.71 6.85 14.66
C GLU A 151 11.69 5.77 14.25
N PHE A 152 10.55 5.76 14.92
CA PHE A 152 9.46 4.83 14.65
C PHE A 152 8.18 5.61 14.41
N ALA A 153 7.42 5.23 13.39
CA ALA A 153 6.09 5.77 13.12
C ALA A 153 5.06 4.65 13.15
N LEU A 154 3.96 4.89 13.86
CA LEU A 154 2.88 3.93 14.07
C LEU A 154 1.66 4.36 13.26
N PHE A 155 1.10 3.42 12.51
CA PHE A 155 -0.08 3.60 11.68
C PHE A 155 -1.12 2.53 11.97
N LYS A 156 -2.39 2.85 11.78
CA LYS A 156 -3.43 1.82 11.65
C LYS A 156 -3.19 1.05 10.34
N LEU A 157 -3.35 -0.28 10.37
CA LEU A 157 -3.21 -1.10 9.17
C LEU A 157 -4.19 -0.61 8.08
N ALA A 158 -3.66 -0.37 6.89
CA ALA A 158 -4.46 -0.03 5.72
C ALA A 158 -5.41 -1.20 5.39
N SER A 159 -6.65 -0.89 5.03
CA SER A 159 -7.62 -1.94 4.67
C SER A 159 -7.45 -2.37 3.22
N GLY A 160 -7.56 -3.68 2.95
CA GLY A 160 -7.53 -4.22 1.59
C GLY A 160 -6.15 -4.69 1.14
N GLU A 161 -6.00 -4.86 -0.18
CA GLU A 161 -4.76 -5.30 -0.83
C GLU A 161 -4.15 -4.15 -1.61
N SER A 162 -2.82 -4.15 -1.76
CA SER A 162 -2.14 -3.18 -2.61
C SER A 162 -2.67 -3.25 -4.04
N VAL A 163 -2.95 -2.11 -4.66
CA VAL A 163 -3.43 -2.04 -6.05
C VAL A 163 -2.41 -2.65 -7.00
N PHE A 164 -1.11 -2.52 -6.69
CA PHE A 164 -0.03 -3.20 -7.41
C PHE A 164 -0.22 -4.73 -7.43
N ASP A 165 -0.38 -5.34 -6.26
CA ASP A 165 -0.52 -6.80 -6.13
C ASP A 165 -1.82 -7.29 -6.77
N LEU A 166 -2.92 -6.55 -6.55
CA LEU A 166 -4.21 -6.80 -7.19
C LEU A 166 -4.07 -6.82 -8.71
N MET A 167 -3.43 -5.80 -9.31
CA MET A 167 -3.23 -5.74 -10.76
C MET A 167 -2.41 -6.93 -11.27
N ILE A 168 -1.31 -7.30 -10.61
CA ILE A 168 -0.52 -8.46 -11.02
C ILE A 168 -1.35 -9.74 -10.94
N GLU A 169 -1.97 -10.00 -9.80
CA GLU A 169 -2.73 -11.22 -9.55
C GLU A 169 -3.90 -11.38 -10.51
N TRP A 170 -4.70 -10.33 -10.66
CA TRP A 170 -5.91 -10.35 -11.47
C TRP A 170 -5.58 -10.44 -12.95
N THR A 171 -4.47 -9.85 -13.37
CA THR A 171 -3.97 -10.03 -14.72
C THR A 171 -3.67 -11.49 -14.97
N GLN A 172 -2.93 -12.18 -14.09
CA GLN A 172 -2.60 -13.61 -14.26
C GLN A 172 -3.84 -14.50 -14.35
N LYS A 173 -4.83 -14.24 -13.47
CA LYS A 173 -6.11 -14.97 -13.47
C LYS A 173 -6.92 -14.73 -14.74
N GLY A 174 -6.80 -13.54 -15.33
CA GLY A 174 -7.53 -13.09 -16.52
C GLY A 174 -9.05 -13.04 -16.31
N TYR A 175 -9.78 -12.75 -17.39
CA TYR A 175 -11.25 -12.63 -17.33
C TYR A 175 -11.99 -13.96 -17.10
N GLY A 176 -11.28 -15.08 -17.15
CA GLY A 176 -11.80 -16.40 -16.76
C GLY A 176 -11.89 -16.61 -15.26
N TYR A 177 -11.35 -15.70 -14.43
CA TYR A 177 -11.36 -15.82 -12.98
C TYR A 177 -12.76 -16.03 -12.40
N TYR A 178 -13.73 -15.27 -12.90
CA TYR A 178 -15.12 -15.46 -12.57
C TYR A 178 -15.71 -16.51 -13.50
N SER A 179 -15.48 -17.80 -13.19
CA SER A 179 -15.96 -18.93 -13.99
C SER A 179 -17.48 -18.94 -14.20
N CYS A 180 -18.24 -18.26 -13.33
CA CYS A 180 -19.67 -18.06 -13.42
C CYS A 180 -20.11 -16.83 -14.25
N MET A 181 -19.18 -16.04 -14.79
CA MET A 181 -19.45 -14.82 -15.56
C MET A 181 -18.98 -14.96 -17.01
N ARG A 182 -19.69 -14.30 -17.92
CA ARG A 182 -19.20 -14.11 -19.30
C ARG A 182 -17.93 -13.23 -19.25
N PRO A 183 -16.93 -13.46 -20.12
CA PRO A 183 -15.68 -12.68 -20.11
C PRO A 183 -15.88 -11.15 -20.12
N ALA A 184 -16.85 -10.64 -20.90
CA ALA A 184 -17.16 -9.22 -20.93
C ALA A 184 -17.68 -8.68 -19.58
N ALA A 185 -18.49 -9.48 -18.86
CA ALA A 185 -18.98 -9.12 -17.54
C ALA A 185 -17.87 -9.16 -16.49
N ALA A 186 -16.97 -10.15 -16.57
CA ALA A 186 -15.78 -10.23 -15.74
C ALA A 186 -14.85 -9.01 -15.97
N LYS A 187 -14.59 -8.66 -17.24
CA LYS A 187 -13.84 -7.45 -17.60
C LYS A 187 -14.46 -6.20 -16.96
N ASN A 188 -15.75 -5.97 -17.17
CA ASN A 188 -16.43 -4.80 -16.62
C ASN A 188 -16.35 -4.75 -15.09
N LYS A 189 -16.53 -5.90 -14.42
CA LYS A 189 -16.45 -5.97 -12.96
C LYS A 189 -15.04 -5.67 -12.45
N MET A 190 -14.01 -6.22 -13.08
CA MET A 190 -12.62 -6.01 -12.68
C MET A 190 -12.19 -4.56 -12.94
N SER A 191 -12.49 -4.03 -14.13
CA SER A 191 -12.24 -2.62 -14.48
C SER A 191 -12.96 -1.65 -13.55
N TYR A 192 -14.19 -1.96 -13.10
CA TYR A 192 -14.93 -1.12 -12.17
C TYR A 192 -14.18 -0.86 -10.85
N HIS A 193 -13.45 -1.85 -10.34
CA HIS A 193 -12.66 -1.69 -9.12
C HIS A 193 -11.52 -0.67 -9.32
N PHE A 194 -10.76 -0.76 -10.41
CA PHE A 194 -9.70 0.20 -10.71
C PHE A 194 -10.25 1.58 -11.06
N GLU A 195 -11.41 1.66 -11.72
CA GLU A 195 -12.12 2.92 -11.94
C GLU A 195 -12.53 3.59 -10.61
N ASN A 196 -12.91 2.82 -9.59
CA ASN A 196 -13.19 3.37 -8.26
C ASN A 196 -11.93 3.91 -7.58
N VAL A 197 -10.79 3.21 -7.70
CA VAL A 197 -9.51 3.72 -7.19
C VAL A 197 -9.16 5.05 -7.87
N GLY A 198 -9.34 5.15 -9.19
CA GLY A 198 -9.13 6.38 -9.94
C GLY A 198 -10.00 7.53 -9.43
N ARG A 199 -11.30 7.27 -9.26
CA ARG A 199 -12.26 8.24 -8.70
C ARG A 199 -11.91 8.67 -7.29
N ALA A 200 -11.55 7.73 -6.42
CA ALA A 200 -11.12 8.03 -5.05
C ALA A 200 -9.87 8.92 -5.05
N THR A 201 -8.94 8.67 -5.97
CA THR A 201 -7.73 9.48 -6.14
C THR A 201 -8.03 10.88 -6.65
N ALA A 202 -8.92 11.05 -7.62
CA ALA A 202 -9.36 12.38 -8.04
C ALA A 202 -10.04 13.15 -6.91
N ASN A 203 -10.90 12.48 -6.14
CA ASN A 203 -11.57 13.08 -4.98
C ASN A 203 -10.60 13.54 -3.89
N PHE A 204 -9.48 12.81 -3.70
CA PHE A 204 -8.41 13.25 -2.81
C PHE A 204 -7.87 14.62 -3.23
N TYR A 205 -7.52 14.80 -4.51
CA TYR A 205 -7.00 16.06 -5.01
C TYR A 205 -8.04 17.17 -5.06
N LEU A 206 -9.27 16.87 -5.45
CA LEU A 206 -10.37 17.84 -5.53
C LEU A 206 -10.71 18.44 -4.17
N LYS A 207 -10.66 17.63 -3.10
CA LYS A 207 -10.96 18.11 -1.75
C LYS A 207 -9.96 19.16 -1.25
N HIS A 208 -8.71 19.06 -1.68
CA HIS A 208 -7.61 19.91 -1.21
C HIS A 208 -7.07 20.86 -2.26
N GLY A 209 -7.75 20.89 -3.39
CA GLY A 209 -7.36 21.72 -4.49
C GLY A 209 -8.26 22.92 -4.65
N LYS A 210 -7.66 23.96 -5.21
CA LYS A 210 -8.32 25.17 -5.67
C LYS A 210 -7.82 25.46 -7.07
N PHE A 211 -8.71 26.01 -7.88
CA PHE A 211 -8.31 26.53 -9.17
C PHE A 211 -7.75 27.93 -9.00
N ASP A 212 -6.55 28.16 -9.50
CA ASP A 212 -5.96 29.48 -9.63
C ASP A 212 -6.39 30.08 -10.98
N GLU A 213 -7.28 31.08 -10.92
CA GLU A 213 -7.81 31.75 -12.12
C GLU A 213 -6.77 32.64 -12.81
N GLU A 214 -5.79 33.18 -12.08
CA GLU A 214 -4.77 34.06 -12.65
C GLU A 214 -3.75 33.25 -13.45
N GLU A 215 -3.34 32.11 -12.90
CA GLU A 215 -2.36 31.23 -13.54
C GLU A 215 -3.01 30.17 -14.44
N ASN A 216 -4.34 30.01 -14.39
CA ASN A 216 -5.10 28.97 -15.08
C ASN A 216 -4.62 27.55 -14.72
N ILE A 217 -4.33 27.33 -13.42
CA ILE A 217 -3.73 26.09 -12.89
C ILE A 217 -4.52 25.59 -11.68
N PHE A 218 -4.83 24.29 -11.65
CA PHE A 218 -5.35 23.64 -10.45
C PHE A 218 -4.20 23.31 -9.47
N ARG A 219 -4.20 23.94 -8.30
CA ARG A 219 -3.24 23.73 -7.22
C ARG A 219 -3.89 22.93 -6.10
N THR A 220 -3.20 21.94 -5.56
CA THR A 220 -3.71 21.03 -4.52
C THR A 220 -2.58 20.48 -3.67
N MET A 221 -2.89 19.55 -2.78
CA MET A 221 -1.88 18.75 -2.10
C MET A 221 -1.30 17.70 -3.05
N ARG A 222 0.02 17.65 -3.18
CA ARG A 222 0.76 16.62 -3.90
C ARG A 222 1.22 15.55 -2.92
N HIS A 223 0.95 14.28 -3.20
CA HIS A 223 1.43 13.10 -2.48
C HIS A 223 2.96 13.02 -2.50
N GLY A 224 3.57 13.25 -3.67
CA GLY A 224 5.03 13.24 -3.86
C GLY A 224 5.63 11.86 -4.09
N ASP A 225 4.86 10.79 -3.84
CA ASP A 225 5.22 9.40 -4.14
C ASP A 225 4.00 8.54 -4.48
N LEU A 226 3.07 9.08 -5.28
CA LEU A 226 1.84 8.37 -5.63
C LEU A 226 2.11 7.24 -6.65
N HIS A 227 2.47 6.08 -6.13
CA HIS A 227 2.63 4.84 -6.88
C HIS A 227 1.48 3.88 -6.57
N ILE A 228 1.06 3.01 -7.49
CA ILE A 228 -0.02 2.03 -7.22
C ILE A 228 0.30 1.06 -6.06
N SER A 229 1.57 0.91 -5.66
CA SER A 229 1.94 0.15 -4.46
C SER A 229 1.63 0.88 -3.15
N ASN A 230 1.49 2.20 -3.22
CA ASN A 230 1.17 3.07 -2.08
C ASN A 230 -0.35 3.31 -1.96
N ILE A 231 -1.14 2.55 -2.73
CA ILE A 231 -2.59 2.58 -2.72
C ILE A 231 -3.10 1.18 -2.37
N PHE A 232 -3.91 1.10 -1.32
CA PHE A 232 -4.57 -0.12 -0.89
C PHE A 232 -6.05 -0.03 -1.24
N TYR A 233 -6.62 -1.14 -1.71
CA TYR A 233 -8.00 -1.20 -2.12
C TYR A 233 -8.70 -2.42 -1.50
N ASN A 234 -9.81 -2.16 -0.81
CA ASN A 234 -10.65 -3.20 -0.27
C ASN A 234 -11.82 -3.45 -1.22
N ILE A 235 -11.81 -4.58 -1.91
CA ILE A 235 -12.83 -4.94 -2.91
C ILE A 235 -14.24 -5.14 -2.33
N TYR A 236 -14.36 -5.43 -1.03
CA TYR A 236 -15.64 -5.67 -0.37
C TYR A 236 -16.29 -4.39 0.11
N THR A 237 -15.48 -3.50 0.66
CA THR A 237 -15.94 -2.19 1.11
C THR A 237 -15.75 -1.11 0.06
N ASN A 238 -15.18 -1.43 -1.12
CA ASN A 238 -14.76 -0.48 -2.15
C ASN A 238 -13.93 0.71 -1.61
N GLY A 239 -13.26 0.52 -0.47
CA GLY A 239 -12.48 1.55 0.21
C GLY A 239 -11.08 1.67 -0.37
N THR A 240 -10.59 2.90 -0.54
CA THR A 240 -9.23 3.19 -1.01
C THR A 240 -8.42 3.81 0.13
N THR A 241 -7.24 3.28 0.43
CA THR A 241 -6.34 3.81 1.46
C THR A 241 -5.01 4.23 0.85
N PHE A 242 -4.58 5.47 1.08
CA PHE A 242 -3.24 5.93 0.70
C PHE A 242 -2.25 5.74 1.84
N ILE A 243 -1.04 5.31 1.51
CA ILE A 243 0.08 5.18 2.44
C ILE A 243 1.28 5.99 1.94
N ASP A 244 2.33 6.10 2.76
CA ASP A 244 3.59 6.75 2.35
C ASP A 244 3.44 8.24 2.02
N TYR A 245 2.60 8.93 2.79
CA TYR A 245 2.29 10.34 2.59
C TYR A 245 3.28 11.29 3.27
N GLU A 246 4.44 10.83 3.71
CA GLU A 246 5.46 11.69 4.32
C GLU A 246 6.11 12.68 3.35
N THR A 247 5.99 12.45 2.04
CA THR A 247 6.49 13.35 1.00
C THR A 247 5.46 14.39 0.55
N MET A 248 4.31 14.45 1.22
CA MET A 248 3.23 15.35 0.86
C MET A 248 3.63 16.82 0.97
N LYS A 249 3.13 17.63 0.03
CA LYS A 249 3.30 19.09 -0.01
C LYS A 249 1.99 19.75 -0.42
N THR A 250 1.71 20.94 0.10
CA THR A 250 0.52 21.73 -0.27
C THR A 250 0.83 22.75 -1.36
N ASP A 251 -0.22 23.21 -2.06
CA ASP A 251 -0.16 24.28 -3.08
C ASP A 251 0.66 23.92 -4.34
N GLU A 252 0.64 22.65 -4.70
CA GLU A 252 1.39 22.03 -5.80
C GLU A 252 0.46 21.62 -6.96
N VAL A 253 1.03 21.34 -8.12
CA VAL A 253 0.30 20.76 -9.27
C VAL A 253 0.32 19.23 -9.22
N ILE A 254 -0.72 18.59 -9.75
CA ILE A 254 -0.88 17.12 -9.68
C ILE A 254 -0.04 16.35 -10.69
N ASN A 255 0.53 17.01 -11.70
CA ASN A 255 1.06 16.34 -12.88
C ASN A 255 2.10 15.27 -12.55
N TYR A 256 2.95 15.55 -11.56
CA TYR A 256 3.96 14.60 -11.11
C TYR A 256 3.33 13.33 -10.50
N ASP A 257 2.33 13.48 -9.64
CA ASP A 257 1.67 12.33 -9.02
C ASP A 257 0.84 11.54 -10.04
N ALA A 258 0.17 12.22 -10.96
CA ALA A 258 -0.55 11.57 -12.05
C ALA A 258 0.40 10.79 -12.96
N TYR A 259 1.53 11.38 -13.35
CA TYR A 259 2.59 10.68 -14.08
C TYR A 259 3.10 9.45 -13.31
N ARG A 260 3.34 9.59 -11.99
CA ARG A 260 3.78 8.49 -11.13
C ARG A 260 2.74 7.36 -11.09
N LEU A 261 1.47 7.71 -10.96
CA LEU A 261 0.36 6.77 -10.85
C LEU A 261 0.08 6.01 -12.15
N PHE A 262 0.13 6.70 -13.30
CA PHE A 262 -0.32 6.12 -14.57
C PHE A 262 0.83 5.62 -15.42
N SER A 263 1.85 6.44 -15.66
CA SER A 263 2.93 6.12 -16.59
C SER A 263 4.03 5.32 -15.89
N PHE A 264 4.55 5.84 -14.78
CA PHE A 264 5.64 5.19 -14.07
C PHE A 264 5.22 3.81 -13.51
N SER A 265 4.06 3.75 -12.84
CA SER A 265 3.54 2.47 -12.33
C SER A 265 3.35 1.43 -13.43
N LYS A 266 2.88 1.85 -14.61
CA LYS A 266 2.70 0.98 -15.76
C LYS A 266 4.03 0.43 -16.26
N ASP A 267 5.04 1.28 -16.39
CA ASP A 267 6.38 0.87 -16.82
C ASP A 267 7.03 -0.13 -15.85
N GLU A 268 6.76 -0.04 -14.54
CA GLU A 268 7.28 -0.98 -13.56
C GLU A 268 6.56 -2.34 -13.58
N ILE A 269 5.22 -2.35 -13.71
CA ILE A 269 4.43 -3.58 -13.60
C ILE A 269 4.37 -4.40 -14.90
N PHE A 270 4.51 -3.76 -16.07
CA PHE A 270 4.54 -4.42 -17.37
C PHE A 270 5.57 -5.56 -17.48
N PRO A 271 6.87 -5.36 -17.19
CA PRO A 271 7.85 -6.42 -17.28
C PRO A 271 7.58 -7.56 -16.28
N LEU A 272 7.03 -7.25 -15.11
CA LEU A 272 6.70 -8.24 -14.09
C LEU A 272 5.54 -9.13 -14.51
N VAL A 273 4.48 -8.55 -15.08
CA VAL A 273 3.35 -9.31 -15.64
C VAL A 273 3.80 -10.18 -16.79
N LYS A 274 4.65 -9.66 -17.68
CA LYS A 274 5.22 -10.41 -18.80
C LYS A 274 6.01 -11.63 -18.32
N GLU A 275 6.92 -11.43 -17.37
CA GLU A 275 7.75 -12.52 -16.85
C GLU A 275 6.90 -13.57 -16.12
N ARG A 276 5.97 -13.13 -15.26
CA ARG A 276 5.09 -14.03 -14.53
C ARG A 276 4.19 -14.84 -15.45
N ALA A 277 3.60 -14.23 -16.47
CA ALA A 277 2.78 -14.91 -17.46
C ALA A 277 3.60 -15.96 -18.25
N GLY A 278 4.85 -15.64 -18.60
CA GLY A 278 5.76 -16.60 -19.23
C GLY A 278 6.06 -17.82 -18.35
N ILE A 279 6.33 -17.59 -17.06
CA ILE A 279 6.57 -18.66 -16.08
C ILE A 279 5.31 -19.52 -15.90
N GLU A 280 4.13 -18.91 -15.73
CA GLU A 280 2.87 -19.62 -15.54
C GLU A 280 2.48 -20.44 -16.77
N PHE A 281 2.70 -19.92 -17.99
CA PHE A 281 2.50 -20.68 -19.21
C PHE A 281 3.35 -21.95 -19.25
N CYS A 282 4.66 -21.83 -19.00
CA CYS A 282 5.57 -22.97 -19.00
C CYS A 282 5.20 -24.02 -17.94
N ARG A 283 4.81 -23.57 -16.74
CA ARG A 283 4.33 -24.45 -15.65
C ARG A 283 3.05 -25.20 -16.02
N SER A 284 2.11 -24.55 -16.71
CA SER A 284 0.82 -25.17 -17.07
C SER A 284 0.93 -26.28 -18.12
N ARG A 285 2.05 -26.35 -18.85
CA ARG A 285 2.24 -27.25 -19.99
C ARG A 285 3.26 -28.35 -19.74
N ASP A 286 3.94 -28.38 -18.59
CA ASP A 286 5.08 -29.26 -18.30
C ASP A 286 6.16 -29.24 -19.40
N VAL A 287 6.33 -28.09 -20.07
CA VAL A 287 7.24 -27.98 -21.23
C VAL A 287 8.62 -27.53 -20.78
N ILE A 288 9.60 -28.42 -20.91
CA ILE A 288 11.04 -28.13 -20.69
C ILE A 288 11.67 -27.46 -21.92
N LEU A 289 11.12 -27.68 -23.13
CA LEU A 289 11.60 -27.12 -24.40
C LEU A 289 10.42 -26.68 -25.29
N LEU A 290 10.28 -25.38 -25.54
CA LEU A 290 9.24 -24.84 -26.41
C LEU A 290 9.61 -25.08 -27.88
N ASN A 291 8.73 -25.73 -28.65
CA ASN A 291 8.80 -25.71 -30.10
C ASN A 291 8.18 -24.40 -30.64
N LYS A 292 8.35 -24.10 -31.94
CA LYS A 292 7.82 -22.86 -32.56
C LYS A 292 6.32 -22.64 -32.34
N GLN A 293 5.53 -23.69 -32.21
CA GLN A 293 4.09 -23.58 -31.94
C GLN A 293 3.84 -23.18 -30.48
N ALA A 294 4.53 -23.82 -29.54
CA ALA A 294 4.46 -23.50 -28.12
C ALA A 294 4.98 -22.09 -27.80
N GLU A 295 5.99 -21.60 -28.54
CA GLU A 295 6.45 -20.21 -28.46
C GLU A 295 5.35 -19.22 -28.87
N ARG A 296 4.66 -19.48 -29.98
CA ARG A 296 3.53 -18.63 -30.42
C ARG A 296 2.39 -18.63 -29.42
N GLU A 297 2.05 -19.80 -28.85
CA GLU A 297 1.02 -19.91 -27.83
C GLU A 297 1.41 -19.17 -26.54
N ARG A 298 2.67 -19.24 -26.13
CA ARG A 298 3.20 -18.47 -24.99
C ARG A 298 3.09 -16.98 -25.25
N ASP A 299 3.52 -16.52 -26.42
CA ASP A 299 3.52 -15.10 -26.76
C ASP A 299 2.08 -14.57 -26.84
N ALA A 300 1.15 -15.34 -27.40
CA ALA A 300 -0.28 -15.01 -27.39
C ALA A 300 -0.85 -14.92 -25.96
N TYR A 301 -0.50 -15.88 -25.09
CA TYR A 301 -0.90 -15.88 -23.69
C TYR A 301 -0.35 -14.64 -22.94
N ILE A 302 0.93 -14.32 -23.13
CA ILE A 302 1.54 -13.11 -22.56
C ILE A 302 0.83 -11.85 -23.05
N MET A 303 0.54 -11.75 -24.36
CA MET A 303 -0.14 -10.59 -24.92
C MET A 303 -1.56 -10.41 -24.39
N GLU A 304 -2.30 -11.49 -24.17
CA GLU A 304 -3.62 -11.44 -23.53
C GLU A 304 -3.51 -10.83 -22.13
N ARG A 305 -2.54 -11.26 -21.33
CA ARG A 305 -2.28 -10.74 -19.99
C ARG A 305 -1.89 -9.27 -20.00
N LEU A 306 -1.02 -8.85 -20.90
CA LEU A 306 -0.67 -7.42 -21.05
C LEU A 306 -1.87 -6.57 -21.50
N THR A 307 -2.76 -7.11 -22.33
CA THR A 307 -4.01 -6.43 -22.73
C THR A 307 -4.93 -6.21 -21.52
N ILE A 308 -5.06 -7.20 -20.65
CA ILE A 308 -5.85 -7.08 -19.41
C ILE A 308 -5.27 -6.00 -18.49
N LEU A 309 -3.95 -5.93 -18.37
CA LEU A 309 -3.25 -4.91 -17.60
C LEU A 309 -3.48 -3.51 -18.17
N ASP A 310 -3.43 -3.35 -19.50
CA ASP A 310 -3.79 -2.11 -20.18
C ASP A 310 -5.23 -1.69 -19.87
N ASP A 311 -6.18 -2.63 -19.88
CA ASP A 311 -7.57 -2.37 -19.51
C ASP A 311 -7.72 -1.90 -18.05
N PHE A 312 -6.86 -2.36 -17.13
CA PHE A 312 -6.87 -1.90 -15.74
C PHE A 312 -6.33 -0.48 -15.58
N PHE A 313 -5.21 -0.15 -16.24
CA PHE A 313 -4.69 1.21 -16.24
C PHE A 313 -5.65 2.19 -16.92
N TYR A 314 -6.25 1.78 -18.04
CA TYR A 314 -7.27 2.59 -18.71
C TYR A 314 -8.47 2.85 -17.78
N ALA A 315 -8.93 1.84 -17.04
CA ALA A 315 -10.03 2.02 -16.09
C ALA A 315 -9.64 2.95 -14.92
N LEU A 316 -8.44 2.82 -14.38
CA LEU A 316 -7.89 3.70 -13.35
C LEU A 316 -7.83 5.15 -13.84
N GLU A 317 -7.26 5.39 -15.01
CA GLU A 317 -7.16 6.71 -15.66
C GLU A 317 -8.54 7.30 -15.92
N LYS A 318 -9.45 6.52 -16.52
CA LYS A 318 -10.83 6.92 -16.77
C LYS A 318 -11.54 7.33 -15.48
N GLY A 319 -11.38 6.56 -14.40
CA GLY A 319 -11.98 6.91 -13.11
C GLY A 319 -11.46 8.23 -12.57
N PHE A 320 -10.16 8.47 -12.71
CA PHE A 320 -9.51 9.70 -12.29
C PHE A 320 -9.98 10.91 -13.08
N THR A 321 -9.94 10.85 -14.41
CA THR A 321 -10.37 11.96 -15.28
C THR A 321 -11.85 12.26 -15.09
N GLN A 322 -12.71 11.24 -15.01
CA GLN A 322 -14.14 11.43 -14.73
C GLN A 322 -14.43 12.10 -13.39
N GLY A 323 -13.58 11.89 -12.38
CA GLY A 323 -13.68 12.59 -11.10
C GLY A 323 -13.55 14.11 -11.27
N PHE A 324 -12.52 14.55 -11.99
CA PHE A 324 -12.30 15.97 -12.33
C PHE A 324 -13.38 16.54 -13.25
N GLU A 325 -13.79 15.79 -14.29
CA GLU A 325 -14.85 16.19 -15.23
C GLU A 325 -16.17 16.49 -14.53
N ARG A 326 -16.57 15.64 -13.57
CA ARG A 326 -17.79 15.85 -12.78
C ARG A 326 -17.71 17.08 -11.90
N ALA A 327 -16.51 17.48 -11.48
CA ALA A 327 -16.26 18.71 -10.74
C ALA A 327 -16.11 19.96 -11.64
N GLY A 328 -16.31 19.82 -12.96
CA GLY A 328 -16.26 20.94 -13.91
C GLY A 328 -14.87 21.23 -14.47
N TYR A 329 -13.93 20.30 -14.32
CA TYR A 329 -12.57 20.43 -14.85
C TYR A 329 -12.34 19.54 -16.07
N ILE A 330 -11.25 19.76 -16.79
CA ILE A 330 -10.74 18.92 -17.88
C ILE A 330 -9.33 18.52 -17.49
N CYS A 331 -9.03 17.22 -17.52
CA CYS A 331 -7.68 16.72 -17.33
C CYS A 331 -7.06 16.39 -18.69
N ASP A 332 -5.98 17.09 -19.05
CA ASP A 332 -5.18 16.78 -20.22
C ASP A 332 -4.25 15.61 -19.87
N THR A 333 -4.56 14.40 -20.34
CA THR A 333 -3.80 13.19 -19.97
C THR A 333 -2.41 13.12 -20.60
N SER A 334 -2.08 14.00 -21.55
CA SER A 334 -0.73 14.09 -22.12
C SER A 334 0.24 14.86 -21.22
N THR A 335 -0.27 15.85 -20.49
CA THR A 335 0.51 16.72 -19.59
C THR A 335 0.15 16.53 -18.12
N TRP A 336 -0.95 15.83 -17.84
CA TRP A 336 -1.67 15.71 -16.58
C TRP A 336 -2.11 17.04 -15.96
N GLN A 337 -2.18 18.11 -16.76
CA GLN A 337 -2.70 19.39 -16.31
C GLN A 337 -4.22 19.33 -16.15
N VAL A 338 -4.73 19.99 -15.10
CA VAL A 338 -6.16 20.15 -14.87
C VAL A 338 -6.55 21.60 -15.12
N LYS A 339 -7.50 21.79 -16.02
CA LYS A 339 -8.03 23.10 -16.45
C LYS A 339 -9.51 23.19 -16.13
N ARG A 340 -10.04 24.41 -15.97
CA ARG A 340 -11.48 24.61 -15.80
C ARG A 340 -12.18 24.51 -17.14
N ARG A 341 -13.34 23.86 -17.21
CA ARG A 341 -14.11 23.75 -18.45
C ARG A 341 -14.58 25.13 -18.90
N GLY A 342 -14.12 25.58 -20.08
CA GLY A 342 -14.47 26.88 -20.66
C GLY A 342 -13.38 27.96 -20.54
N HIS A 343 -12.20 27.62 -20.00
CA HIS A 343 -11.00 28.45 -19.97
C HIS A 343 -9.84 27.82 -20.74
#